data_AF-A0AA37RE67-F1
#
_entry.id   AF-A0AA37RE67-F1
#
_cell.length_a   1.000
_cell.length_b   1.000
_cell.length_c   1.000
_cell.angle_alpha   90.00
_cell.angle_beta   90.00
_cell.angle_gamma   90.00
#
_symmetry.space_group_name_H-M   'P 1'
#
loop_
_entity.id
_entity.type
_entity.pdbx_description
1 polymer ?
#
loop_
_entity_poly.entity_id
_entity_poly.type
_entity_poly.pdbx_seq_one_letter_code
_entity_poly.pdbx_strand_id
1 'polypeptide(L)'
;MTSPHRATKRPFTIALCISCTSSADVAVLQDLRKSIRRCAHGVLVTTGCLRGTITCAARPHGPGTVLVLQPCSVERVPSGPTRWIGPLIDLDDLRAVCDWLERGEWDLTVLPTRLHAELNSARAVSHRN
;
A
#
# COMPACT_ATOMS: atom_id res chain seq x y z
N MET A 1 21.79 -5.91 18.68
CA MET A 1 22.17 -4.65 18.01
C MET A 1 21.80 -4.76 16.54
N THR A 2 20.58 -4.35 16.18
CA THR A 2 20.15 -4.22 14.78
C THR A 2 20.79 -2.95 14.22
N SER A 3 21.66 -3.10 13.22
CA SER A 3 22.22 -1.96 12.48
C SER A 3 21.07 -1.08 11.99
N PRO A 4 21.18 0.27 12.02
CA PRO A 4 20.13 1.14 11.51
C PRO A 4 19.93 0.83 10.02
N HIS A 5 18.84 0.12 9.71
CA HIS A 5 18.55 -0.27 8.35
C HIS A 5 18.37 1.00 7.52
N ARG A 6 19.26 1.22 6.56
CA ARG A 6 19.15 2.37 5.67
C ARG A 6 17.99 2.10 4.72
N ALA A 7 16.99 2.96 4.75
CA ALA A 7 15.85 2.89 3.85
C ALA A 7 16.27 2.84 2.38
N THR A 8 15.45 2.18 1.57
CA THR A 8 15.74 1.86 0.18
C THR A 8 16.02 3.09 -0.68
N LYS A 9 16.83 2.87 -1.71
CA LYS A 9 17.05 3.82 -2.80
C LYS A 9 16.31 3.41 -4.07
N ARG A 10 15.55 2.32 -4.07
CA ARG A 10 14.80 1.90 -5.27
C ARG A 10 13.65 2.89 -5.52
N PRO A 11 13.47 3.44 -6.74
CA PRO A 11 12.38 4.37 -7.01
C PRO A 11 11.02 3.68 -7.04
N PHE A 12 10.03 4.37 -6.47
CA PHE A 12 8.63 3.94 -6.52
C PHE A 12 7.70 5.14 -6.37
N THR A 13 6.48 4.97 -6.86
CA THR A 13 5.33 5.82 -6.55
C THR A 13 4.32 4.99 -5.78
N ILE A 14 3.79 5.51 -4.67
CA ILE A 14 2.69 4.90 -3.94
C ILE A 14 1.49 5.84 -3.93
N ALA A 15 0.34 5.35 -4.36
CA ALA A 15 -0.93 6.04 -4.34
C ALA A 15 -1.77 5.57 -3.14
N LEU A 16 -2.24 6.52 -2.34
CA LEU A 16 -3.15 6.33 -1.22
C LEU A 16 -4.56 6.77 -1.62
N CYS A 17 -5.51 5.84 -1.57
CA CYS A 17 -6.92 6.15 -1.77
C CYS A 17 -7.52 6.82 -0.53
N ILE A 18 -7.80 8.12 -0.62
CA ILE A 18 -8.42 8.89 0.48
C ILE A 18 -9.95 8.81 0.51
N SER A 19 -10.58 8.17 -0.49
CA SER A 19 -12.04 7.95 -0.50
C SER A 19 -12.48 6.71 0.30
N CYS A 20 -11.54 5.85 0.70
CA CYS A 20 -11.82 4.66 1.50
C CYS A 20 -12.00 4.94 3.01
N THR A 21 -12.01 6.22 3.41
CA THR A 21 -11.47 6.64 4.70
C THR A 21 -12.47 6.77 5.85
N SER A 22 -11.95 6.54 7.06
CA SER A 22 -12.48 6.88 8.38
C SER A 22 -11.45 7.78 9.13
N SER A 23 -11.75 8.23 10.35
CA SER A 23 -10.86 9.14 11.12
C SER A 23 -9.44 8.61 11.39
N ALA A 24 -9.21 7.29 11.28
CA ALA A 24 -7.89 6.65 11.38
C ALA A 24 -6.91 7.04 10.26
N ASP A 25 -7.39 7.62 9.15
CA ASP A 25 -6.58 7.79 7.93
C ASP A 25 -5.65 9.00 7.90
N VAL A 26 -5.87 9.98 8.78
CA VAL A 26 -4.89 11.06 8.96
C VAL A 26 -3.59 10.50 9.53
N ALA A 27 -3.67 9.56 10.48
CA ALA A 27 -2.50 8.91 11.05
C ALA A 27 -1.76 8.07 10.00
N VAL A 28 -2.51 7.29 9.19
CA VAL A 28 -1.98 6.51 8.06
C VAL A 28 -1.19 7.39 7.09
N LEU A 29 -1.79 8.51 6.67
CA LEU A 29 -1.11 9.44 5.76
C LEU A 29 0.17 10.01 6.37
N GLN A 30 0.15 10.42 7.65
CA GLN A 30 1.33 11.01 8.29
C GLN A 30 2.48 10.01 8.46
N ASP A 31 2.19 8.78 8.85
CA ASP A 31 3.23 7.78 9.04
C ASP A 31 3.78 7.27 7.71
N LEU A 32 2.95 7.13 6.67
CA LEU A 32 3.44 6.91 5.30
C LEU A 32 4.36 8.04 4.84
N ARG A 33 4.00 9.31 5.09
CA ARG A 33 4.86 10.45 4.75
C ARG A 33 6.21 10.38 5.47
N LYS A 34 6.24 10.01 6.75
CA LYS A 34 7.48 9.87 7.51
C LYS A 34 8.38 8.78 6.92
N SER A 35 7.81 7.61 6.62
CA SER A 35 8.57 6.49 6.06
C SER A 35 9.08 6.80 4.64
N ILE A 36 8.23 7.33 3.77
CA ILE A 36 8.58 7.62 2.36
C ILE A 36 9.66 8.71 2.27
N ARG A 37 9.66 9.69 3.17
CA ARG A 37 10.73 10.71 3.25
C ARG A 37 12.13 10.13 3.52
N ARG A 38 12.21 8.92 4.08
CA ARG A 38 13.48 8.22 4.30
C ARG A 38 13.96 7.50 3.04
N CYS A 39 13.07 7.25 2.08
CA CYS A 39 13.36 6.56 0.82
C CYS A 39 13.77 7.57 -0.27
N ALA A 40 14.99 7.49 -0.79
CA ALA A 40 15.61 8.54 -1.61
C ALA A 40 14.80 8.96 -2.87
N HIS A 41 13.97 8.06 -3.39
CA HIS A 41 13.17 8.29 -4.59
C HIS A 41 11.69 7.95 -4.39
N GLY A 42 11.24 7.75 -3.15
CA GLY A 42 9.84 7.44 -2.86
C GLY A 42 8.94 8.66 -3.08
N VAL A 43 7.81 8.45 -3.75
CA VAL A 43 6.78 9.48 -3.93
C VAL A 43 5.45 8.98 -3.39
N LEU A 44 4.81 9.79 -2.55
CA LEU A 44 3.45 9.58 -2.08
C LEU A 44 2.49 10.45 -2.88
N VAL A 45 1.44 9.84 -3.42
CA VAL A 45 0.33 10.52 -4.08
C VAL A 45 -0.95 10.19 -3.31
N THR A 46 -1.78 11.20 -3.06
CA THR A 46 -3.15 10.99 -2.56
C THR A 46 -4.13 11.06 -3.72
N THR A 47 -5.05 10.12 -3.81
CA THR A 47 -6.05 10.07 -4.88
C THR A 47 -7.44 9.88 -4.31
N GLY A 48 -8.45 10.26 -5.10
CA GLY A 48 -9.81 9.76 -4.89
C GLY A 48 -9.88 8.23 -5.06
N CYS A 49 -11.09 7.69 -5.23
CA CYS A 49 -11.26 6.24 -5.29
C CYS A 49 -10.51 5.58 -6.46
N LEU A 50 -9.48 4.78 -6.15
CA LEU A 50 -8.65 4.06 -7.13
C LEU A 50 -9.40 2.97 -7.92
N ARG A 51 -10.55 2.51 -7.42
CA ARG A 51 -11.38 1.46 -8.05
C ARG A 51 -12.71 1.99 -8.60
N GLY A 52 -13.00 3.29 -8.44
CA GLY A 52 -14.35 3.83 -8.56
C GLY A 52 -15.19 3.58 -7.30
N THR A 53 -16.10 4.51 -6.98
CA THR A 53 -16.84 4.53 -5.71
C THR A 53 -17.74 3.30 -5.52
N ILE A 54 -18.44 2.87 -6.58
CA ILE A 54 -19.36 1.73 -6.56
C ILE A 54 -18.61 0.42 -6.29
N THR A 55 -17.55 0.14 -7.04
CA THR A 55 -16.72 -1.06 -6.89
C THR A 55 -16.00 -1.11 -5.55
N CYS A 56 -15.66 0.06 -5.00
CA CYS A 56 -15.05 0.17 -3.67
C CYS A 56 -16.05 -0.13 -2.55
N ALA A 57 -17.29 0.36 -2.64
CA ALA A 57 -18.34 0.08 -1.66
C ALA A 57 -18.76 -1.39 -1.67
N ALA A 58 -18.77 -2.03 -2.84
CA ALA A 58 -19.08 -3.46 -2.99
C ALA A 58 -17.92 -4.39 -2.60
N ARG A 59 -16.82 -3.86 -2.04
CA ARG A 59 -15.64 -4.68 -1.76
C ARG A 59 -15.93 -5.70 -0.66
N PRO A 60 -15.54 -6.96 -0.87
CA PRO A 60 -15.86 -8.03 0.07
C PRO A 60 -14.99 -8.07 1.32
N HIS A 61 -13.87 -7.32 1.35
CA HIS A 61 -12.92 -7.31 2.48
C HIS A 61 -13.24 -6.30 3.57
N GLY A 62 -14.45 -5.73 3.56
CA GLY A 62 -14.86 -4.74 4.54
C GLY A 62 -14.18 -3.38 4.36
N PRO A 63 -14.40 -2.43 5.27
CA PRO A 63 -13.79 -1.11 5.23
C PRO A 63 -12.26 -1.16 5.43
N GLY A 64 -11.54 -0.13 4.95
CA GLY A 64 -10.10 -0.03 5.12
C GLY A 64 -9.39 0.65 3.95
N THR A 65 -8.17 1.08 4.22
CA THR A 65 -7.38 1.88 3.27
C THR A 65 -6.66 0.99 2.26
N VAL A 66 -6.70 1.38 0.99
CA VAL A 66 -6.05 0.66 -0.11
C VAL A 66 -4.92 1.51 -0.66
N LEU A 67 -3.77 0.88 -0.85
CA LEU A 67 -2.58 1.47 -1.41
C LEU A 67 -2.23 0.79 -2.73
N VAL A 68 -1.62 1.54 -3.63
CA VAL A 68 -1.13 1.03 -4.90
C VAL A 68 0.31 1.48 -5.08
N LEU A 69 1.25 0.53 -5.13
CA LEU A 69 2.66 0.81 -5.41
C LEU A 69 3.00 0.49 -6.86
N GLN A 70 3.63 1.44 -7.53
CA GLN A 70 4.20 1.29 -8.86
C GLN A 70 5.73 1.41 -8.76
N PRO A 71 6.50 0.33 -8.97
CA PRO A 71 7.93 0.43 -9.18
C PRO A 71 8.21 1.27 -10.43
N CYS A 72 9.19 2.16 -10.36
CA CYS A 72 9.53 3.05 -11.47
C CYS A 72 11.03 3.33 -11.57
N SER A 73 11.45 4.02 -12.63
CA SER A 73 12.76 4.65 -12.73
C SER A 73 12.78 5.98 -11.96
N VAL A 74 13.96 6.62 -11.88
CA VAL A 74 14.10 7.96 -11.26
C VAL A 74 13.28 9.01 -12.04
N GLU A 75 13.16 8.83 -13.35
CA GLU A 75 12.37 9.63 -14.30
C GLU A 75 10.88 9.26 -14.28
N ARG A 76 10.46 8.40 -13.33
CA ARG A 76 9.07 7.97 -13.11
C ARG A 76 8.48 7.13 -14.24
N VAL A 77 9.32 6.48 -15.05
CA VAL A 77 8.88 5.48 -16.03
C VAL A 77 8.56 4.17 -15.29
N PRO A 78 7.36 3.59 -15.44
CA PRO A 78 7.02 2.30 -14.85
C PRO A 78 8.03 1.21 -15.23
N SER A 79 8.55 0.48 -14.25
CA SER A 79 9.59 -0.55 -14.45
C SER A 79 9.14 -1.97 -14.16
N GLY A 80 7.87 -2.15 -13.77
CA GLY A 80 7.32 -3.46 -13.43
C GLY A 80 5.84 -3.42 -13.10
N PRO A 81 5.26 -4.55 -12.67
CA PRO A 81 3.84 -4.61 -12.38
C PRO A 81 3.52 -3.83 -11.12
N THR A 82 2.32 -3.26 -11.09
CA THR A 82 1.76 -2.60 -9.93
C THR A 82 1.53 -3.59 -8.78
N ARG A 83 1.52 -3.09 -7.54
CA ARG A 83 1.22 -3.86 -6.32
C ARG A 83 0.03 -3.24 -5.62
N TRP A 84 -1.06 -3.99 -5.53
CA TRP A 84 -2.24 -3.61 -4.77
C TRP A 84 -2.11 -4.13 -3.34
N ILE A 85 -2.21 -3.22 -2.37
CA ILE A 85 -1.95 -3.50 -0.97
C ILE A 85 -3.18 -3.10 -0.14
N GLY A 86 -3.65 -4.02 0.69
CA GLY A 86 -4.73 -3.79 1.64
C GLY A 86 -5.89 -4.79 1.57
N PRO A 87 -6.97 -4.54 2.32
CA PRO A 87 -7.19 -3.32 3.12
C PRO A 87 -6.25 -3.21 4.33
N LEU A 88 -5.76 -2.00 4.62
CA LEU A 88 -5.13 -1.66 5.89
C LEU A 88 -6.26 -1.38 6.90
N ILE A 89 -6.31 -2.14 7.98
CA ILE A 89 -7.36 -2.04 9.00
C ILE A 89 -6.86 -1.51 10.34
N ASP A 90 -5.55 -1.60 10.61
CA ASP A 90 -4.94 -1.16 11.87
C ASP A 90 -3.51 -0.60 11.69
N LEU A 91 -2.89 -0.21 12.81
CA LEU A 91 -1.54 0.34 12.84
C LEU A 91 -0.45 -0.70 12.56
N ASP A 92 -0.71 -1.99 12.80
CA ASP A 92 0.27 -3.03 12.56
C ASP A 92 0.38 -3.35 11.06
N ASP A 93 -0.74 -3.28 10.33
CA ASP A 93 -0.74 -3.27 8.87
C ASP A 93 0.09 -2.11 8.30
N LEU A 94 -0.12 -0.91 8.84
CA LEU A 94 0.62 0.28 8.45
C LEU A 94 2.13 0.13 8.69
N ARG A 95 2.52 -0.37 9.86
CA ARG A 95 3.93 -0.65 10.18
C ARG A 95 4.53 -1.67 9.23
N ALA A 96 3.82 -2.77 8.96
CA ALA A 96 4.27 -3.79 8.02
C ALA A 96 4.50 -3.21 6.61
N VAL A 97 3.61 -2.33 6.14
CA VAL A 97 3.77 -1.65 4.86
C VAL A 97 4.95 -0.69 4.88
N CYS A 98 5.11 0.15 5.92
CA CYS A 98 6.25 1.07 6.03
C CYS A 98 7.59 0.31 6.03
N ASP A 99 7.71 -0.76 6.80
CA ASP A 99 8.92 -1.57 6.84
C ASP A 99 9.20 -2.23 5.48
N TRP A 100 8.16 -2.70 4.80
CA TRP A 100 8.27 -3.24 3.45
C TRP A 100 8.73 -2.20 2.42
N LEU A 101 8.21 -0.97 2.49
CA LEU A 101 8.64 0.15 1.66
C LEU A 101 10.11 0.48 1.91
N GLU A 102 10.53 0.54 3.17
CA GLU A 102 11.91 0.86 3.53
C GLU A 102 12.90 -0.23 3.11
N ARG A 103 12.51 -1.50 3.10
CA ARG A 103 13.33 -2.59 2.52
C ARG A 103 13.38 -2.55 0.99
N GLY A 104 12.28 -2.15 0.36
CA GLY A 104 12.18 -1.98 -1.08
C GLY A 104 12.22 -3.31 -1.86
N GLU A 105 11.69 -4.40 -1.32
CA GLU A 105 11.78 -5.73 -1.94
C GLU A 105 10.70 -5.97 -3.02
N TRP A 106 9.63 -5.16 -3.06
CA TRP A 106 8.50 -5.20 -4.01
C TRP A 106 7.82 -6.56 -4.23
N ASP A 107 8.17 -7.55 -3.42
CA ASP A 107 7.51 -8.84 -3.33
C ASP A 107 6.36 -8.73 -2.32
N LEU A 108 5.13 -9.10 -2.72
CA LEU A 108 3.99 -9.09 -1.80
C LEU A 108 4.07 -10.24 -0.80
N THR A 109 4.77 -11.33 -1.10
CA THR A 109 4.80 -12.53 -0.22
C THR A 109 5.41 -12.26 1.15
N VAL A 110 6.23 -11.20 1.28
CA VAL A 110 6.81 -10.77 2.56
C VAL A 110 5.87 -9.90 3.41
N LEU A 111 4.74 -9.45 2.84
CA LEU A 111 3.66 -8.81 3.59
C LEU A 111 2.69 -9.88 4.13
N PRO A 112 2.01 -9.62 5.27
CA PRO A 112 0.90 -10.46 5.73
C PRO A 112 -0.11 -10.73 4.62
N THR A 113 -0.56 -11.98 4.48
CA THR A 113 -1.47 -12.41 3.39
C THR A 113 -2.76 -11.58 3.32
N ARG A 114 -3.25 -11.07 4.46
CA ARG A 114 -4.43 -10.19 4.51
C ARG A 114 -4.24 -8.85 3.80
N LEU A 115 -3.00 -8.43 3.49
CA LEU A 115 -2.70 -7.23 2.72
C LEU A 115 -2.57 -7.50 1.22
N HIS A 116 -2.75 -8.74 0.77
CA HIS A 116 -2.63 -9.12 -0.64
C HIS A 116 -3.98 -8.89 -1.34
N ALA A 117 -4.21 -7.67 -1.82
CA ALA A 117 -5.53 -7.26 -2.32
C ALA A 117 -6.07 -8.13 -3.49
N GLU A 118 -5.19 -8.70 -4.31
CA GLU A 118 -5.57 -9.60 -5.42
C GLU A 118 -6.06 -10.97 -4.91
N LEU A 119 -5.32 -11.61 -4.00
CA LEU A 119 -5.72 -12.88 -3.36
C LEU A 119 -6.99 -12.72 -2.55
N ASN A 120 -7.11 -11.61 -1.85
CA ASN A 120 -8.32 -11.23 -1.16
C ASN A 120 -9.47 -11.17 -2.16
N SER A 121 -9.33 -10.44 -3.28
CA SER A 121 -10.39 -10.33 -4.29
C SER A 121 -10.86 -11.71 -4.80
N ALA A 122 -9.95 -12.68 -4.98
CA ALA A 122 -10.29 -14.04 -5.37
C ALA A 122 -11.04 -14.84 -4.29
N ARG A 123 -10.59 -14.80 -3.02
CA ARG A 123 -11.23 -15.52 -1.90
C ARG A 123 -12.68 -15.11 -1.68
N ALA A 124 -12.98 -13.84 -1.91
CA ALA A 124 -14.31 -13.31 -1.77
C ALA A 124 -15.30 -13.73 -2.87
N VAL A 125 -14.79 -14.14 -4.03
CA VAL A 125 -15.62 -14.73 -5.09
C VAL A 125 -15.94 -16.19 -4.74
N SER A 126 -14.99 -16.93 -4.14
CA SER A 126 -15.23 -18.32 -3.70
C SER A 126 -16.23 -18.46 -2.54
N HIS A 127 -16.38 -17.46 -1.67
CA HIS A 127 -17.32 -17.53 -0.55
C HIS A 127 -18.80 -17.28 -0.94
N ARG A 128 -19.09 -17.18 -2.25
CA ARG A 128 -20.39 -16.78 -2.81
C ARG A 128 -21.04 -17.87 -3.67
N ASN A 129 -20.67 -19.13 -3.47
CA ASN A 129 -21.32 -20.32 -4.05
C ASN A 129 -21.91 -21.22 -2.97
#